data_AF-A0A6C0CX43-F1
#
_entry.id   AF-A0A6C0CX43-F1
#
_cell.length_a   1.000
_cell.length_b   1.000
_cell.length_c   1.000
_cell.angle_alpha   90.00
_cell.angle_beta   90.00
_cell.angle_gamma   90.00
#
_symmetry.space_group_name_H-M   'P 1'
#
loop_
_entity.id
_entity.type
_entity.pdbx_description
1 polymer ?
#
loop_
_entity_poly.entity_id
_entity_poly.type
_entity_poly.pdbx_seq_one_letter_code
_entity_poly.pdbx_strand_id
1 'polypeptide(L)'
;MNSENKYLLLIQQMPEDIIRHIKQFVPLSCLVWLDKKTYLKNHHIIYKLISENKYESYVRDMIRKDNQLVISCLMRENFKRWTNYKKYLYKNIIYTNFNYFLLDFCRENNSTNCSNIISEYLKDSRLSKNQHKKNVVRNIKWTN
;
A
#
# COMPACT_ATOMS: atom_id res chain seq x y z
N MET A 1 2.95 -2.05 -35.61
CA MET A 1 3.67 -1.86 -34.33
C MET A 1 3.38 -0.44 -33.86
N ASN A 2 2.82 -0.24 -32.66
CA ASN A 2 2.47 1.10 -32.17
C ASN A 2 3.73 1.97 -32.07
N SER A 3 3.63 3.26 -32.42
CA SER A 3 4.75 4.22 -32.36
C SER A 3 5.41 4.24 -30.97
N GLU A 4 4.60 4.13 -29.92
CA GLU A 4 5.04 4.04 -28.52
C GLU A 4 5.96 2.84 -28.26
N ASN A 5 5.64 1.67 -28.81
CA ASN A 5 6.46 0.46 -28.65
C ASN A 5 7.82 0.61 -29.32
N LYS A 6 7.90 1.39 -30.41
CA LYS A 6 9.17 1.69 -31.08
C LYS A 6 10.06 2.58 -30.19
N TYR A 7 9.50 3.59 -29.53
CA TYR A 7 10.26 4.45 -28.62
C TYR A 7 10.76 3.71 -27.37
N LEU A 8 9.93 2.82 -26.81
CA LEU A 8 10.32 1.98 -25.67
C LEU A 8 11.53 1.09 -25.98
N LEU A 9 11.55 0.46 -27.17
CA LEU A 9 12.68 -0.35 -27.62
C LEU A 9 13.96 0.47 -27.76
N LEU A 10 13.87 1.69 -28.29
CA LEU A 10 15.02 2.58 -28.41
C LEU A 10 15.58 3.00 -27.04
N ILE A 11 14.70 3.29 -26.07
CA ILE A 11 15.10 3.62 -24.69
C ILE A 11 15.82 2.44 -24.03
N GLN A 12 15.34 1.21 -24.25
CA GLN A 12 15.98 0.00 -23.71
C GLN A 12 17.38 -0.26 -24.28
N GLN A 13 17.67 0.25 -25.48
CA GLN A 13 18.98 0.12 -26.13
C GLN A 13 19.95 1.26 -25.76
N MET A 14 19.53 2.22 -24.94
CA MET A 14 20.38 3.35 -24.56
C MET A 14 21.52 2.90 -23.64
N PRO A 15 22.73 3.45 -23.81
CA PRO A 15 23.82 3.23 -22.87
C PRO A 15 23.45 3.69 -21.45
N GLU A 16 23.89 2.94 -20.45
CA GLU A 16 23.59 3.21 -19.03
C GLU A 16 23.99 4.63 -18.60
N ASP A 17 25.10 5.16 -19.12
CA ASP A 17 25.58 6.50 -18.81
C ASP A 17 24.60 7.59 -19.24
N ILE A 18 23.99 7.44 -20.43
CA ILE A 18 22.99 8.39 -20.92
C ILE A 18 21.73 8.30 -20.07
N ILE A 19 21.28 7.09 -19.74
CA ILE A 19 20.14 6.88 -18.83
C ILE A 19 20.41 7.54 -17.48
N ARG A 20 21.61 7.35 -16.92
CA ARG A 20 22.02 7.95 -15.65
C ARG A 20 22.01 9.48 -15.73
N HIS A 21 22.47 10.06 -16.82
CA HIS A 21 22.44 11.51 -17.03
C HIS A 21 21.00 12.02 -17.13
N ILE A 22 20.13 11.38 -17.91
CA ILE A 22 18.70 11.73 -18.01
C ILE A 22 18.01 11.68 -16.65
N LYS A 23 18.27 10.64 -15.84
CA LYS A 23 17.69 10.51 -14.50
C LYS A 23 18.03 11.69 -13.57
N GLN A 24 19.09 12.46 -13.82
CA GLN A 24 19.41 13.66 -13.03
C GLN A 24 18.42 14.81 -13.25
N PHE A 25 17.76 14.86 -14.41
CA PHE A 25 16.78 15.89 -14.75
C PHE A 25 15.35 15.50 -14.37
N VAL A 26 15.11 14.23 -14.01
CA VAL A 26 13.79 13.74 -13.62
C VAL A 26 13.61 13.96 -12.11
N PRO A 27 12.50 14.59 -11.67
CA PRO A 27 12.28 14.85 -10.27
C PRO A 27 12.10 13.55 -9.48
N LEU A 28 12.53 13.57 -8.21
CA LEU A 28 12.45 12.40 -7.34
C LEU A 28 11.00 11.91 -7.14
N SER A 29 10.03 12.82 -7.22
CA SER A 29 8.60 12.52 -7.17
C SER A 29 8.14 11.58 -8.29
N CYS A 30 8.83 11.57 -9.44
CA CYS A 30 8.60 10.63 -10.52
C CYS A 30 9.45 9.37 -10.34
N LEU A 31 10.75 9.53 -10.04
CA LEU A 31 11.69 8.41 -9.94
C LEU A 31 11.36 7.39 -8.85
N VAL A 32 10.73 7.83 -7.75
CA VAL A 32 10.38 6.96 -6.61
C VAL A 32 9.47 5.80 -7.01
N TRP A 33 8.67 5.96 -8.07
CA TRP A 33 7.71 4.95 -8.52
C TRP A 33 8.28 3.96 -9.54
N LEU A 34 9.43 4.26 -10.14
CA LEU A 34 9.97 3.52 -11.28
C LEU A 34 10.78 2.29 -10.84
N ASP A 35 11.58 2.44 -9.79
CA ASP A 35 12.59 1.45 -9.40
C ASP A 35 12.42 1.03 -7.93
N LYS A 36 12.51 -0.28 -7.65
CA LYS A 36 12.49 -0.83 -6.28
C LYS A 36 13.55 -0.18 -5.38
N LYS A 37 14.77 -0.02 -5.87
CA LYS A 37 15.89 0.56 -5.09
C LYS A 37 15.60 2.02 -4.73
N THR A 38 15.09 2.79 -5.68
CA THR A 38 14.74 4.20 -5.49
C THR A 38 13.55 4.34 -4.54
N TYR A 39 12.53 3.49 -4.69
CA TYR A 39 11.39 3.42 -3.78
C TYR A 39 11.85 3.16 -2.34
N LEU A 40 12.63 2.10 -2.10
CA LEU A 40 13.07 1.75 -0.75
C LEU A 40 13.89 2.87 -0.09
N LYS A 41 14.70 3.60 -0.86
CA LYS A 41 15.47 4.74 -0.33
C LYS A 41 14.59 5.96 -0.04
N ASN A 42 13.56 6.22 -0.86
CA ASN A 42 12.87 7.52 -0.88
C ASN A 42 11.37 7.46 -0.56
N HIS A 43 10.79 6.31 -0.23
CA HIS A 43 9.35 6.15 0.03
C HIS A 43 8.79 7.10 1.08
N HIS A 44 9.60 7.58 2.02
CA HIS A 44 9.22 8.59 3.00
C HIS A 44 8.65 9.88 2.38
N ILE A 45 9.04 10.23 1.14
CA ILE A 45 8.51 11.42 0.44
C ILE A 45 7.06 11.25 -0.02
N ILE A 46 6.58 10.00 -0.16
CA ILE A 46 5.27 9.68 -0.72
C ILE A 46 4.15 10.32 0.11
N TYR A 47 4.33 10.39 1.44
CA TYR A 47 3.36 11.06 2.32
C TYR A 47 3.17 12.56 1.97
N LYS A 48 4.22 13.21 1.44
CA LYS A 48 4.14 14.61 0.99
C LYS A 48 3.56 14.73 -0.44
N LEU A 49 3.70 13.69 -1.26
CA LEU A 49 3.19 13.68 -2.63
C LEU A 49 1.69 13.38 -2.70
N ILE A 50 1.18 12.62 -1.74
CA ILE A 50 -0.22 12.23 -1.66
C ILE A 50 -0.92 13.12 -0.65
N SER A 51 -1.96 13.83 -1.08
CA SER A 51 -2.81 14.62 -0.18
C SER A 51 -3.34 13.75 0.96
N GLU A 52 -3.37 14.26 2.19
CA GLU A 52 -3.75 13.50 3.40
C GLU A 52 -5.07 12.72 3.22
N ASN A 53 -6.08 13.38 2.65
CA ASN A 53 -7.40 12.79 2.38
C ASN A 53 -7.39 11.61 1.39
N LYS A 54 -6.31 11.43 0.63
CA LYS A 54 -6.15 10.35 -0.37
C LYS A 54 -5.17 9.27 0.07
N TYR A 55 -4.50 9.42 1.21
CA TYR A 55 -3.48 8.47 1.65
C TYR A 55 -4.07 7.07 1.90
N GLU A 56 -5.24 6.97 2.53
CA GLU A 56 -5.92 5.68 2.69
C GLU A 56 -6.34 5.07 1.35
N SER A 57 -6.73 5.91 0.38
CA SER A 57 -7.04 5.44 -0.97
C SER A 57 -5.81 4.82 -1.61
N TYR A 58 -4.65 5.46 -1.48
CA TYR A 58 -3.38 4.90 -1.93
C TYR A 58 -3.09 3.54 -1.29
N VAL A 59 -3.24 3.41 0.04
CA VAL A 59 -3.04 2.10 0.71
C VAL A 59 -3.96 1.04 0.13
N ARG A 60 -5.25 1.36 -0.08
CA ARG A 60 -6.21 0.43 -0.69
C ARG A 60 -5.85 0.08 -2.13
N ASP A 61 -5.38 1.04 -2.93
CA ASP A 61 -4.94 0.81 -4.31
C ASP A 61 -3.72 -0.11 -4.38
N MET A 62 -2.82 -0.02 -3.39
CA MET A 62 -1.68 -0.92 -3.28
C MET A 62 -2.11 -2.35 -2.93
N ILE A 63 -3.13 -2.51 -2.08
CA ILE A 63 -3.73 -3.82 -1.80
C ILE A 63 -4.40 -4.39 -3.06
N ARG A 64 -5.23 -3.61 -3.76
CA ARG A 64 -5.90 -4.08 -5.00
C ARG A 64 -4.93 -4.62 -6.05
N LYS A 65 -3.71 -4.08 -6.09
CA LYS A 65 -2.63 -4.52 -6.99
C LYS A 65 -1.73 -5.62 -6.41
N ASP A 66 -2.07 -6.12 -5.22
CA ASP A 66 -1.29 -7.06 -4.41
C ASP A 66 0.19 -6.65 -4.28
N ASN A 67 0.45 -5.35 -4.09
CA ASN A 67 1.80 -4.79 -4.08
C ASN A 67 2.51 -5.03 -2.73
N GLN A 68 3.08 -6.22 -2.59
CA GLN A 68 3.80 -6.67 -1.40
C GLN A 68 4.89 -5.70 -0.94
N LEU A 69 5.66 -5.13 -1.87
CA LEU A 69 6.77 -4.23 -1.54
C LEU A 69 6.27 -2.97 -0.84
N VAL A 70 5.24 -2.34 -1.39
CA VAL A 70 4.69 -1.12 -0.82
C VAL A 70 4.04 -1.40 0.54
N ILE A 71 3.24 -2.47 0.64
CA ILE A 71 2.59 -2.85 1.90
C ILE A 71 3.62 -3.15 2.99
N SER A 72 4.72 -3.85 2.68
CA SER A 72 5.76 -4.12 3.69
C SER A 72 6.39 -2.84 4.25
N CYS A 73 6.62 -1.82 3.42
CA CYS A 73 7.11 -0.52 3.89
C CYS A 73 6.05 0.19 4.73
N LEU A 74 4.80 0.22 4.27
CA LEU A 74 3.71 0.87 4.97
C LEU A 74 3.46 0.25 6.35
N MET A 75 3.51 -1.07 6.45
CA MET A 75 3.36 -1.79 7.72
C MET A 75 4.50 -1.44 8.68
N ARG A 76 5.75 -1.46 8.22
CA ARG A 76 6.90 -1.07 9.03
C ARG A 76 6.74 0.32 9.66
N GLU A 77 6.24 1.28 8.90
CA GLU A 77 6.10 2.67 9.33
C GLU A 77 4.85 2.92 10.18
N ASN A 78 3.72 2.33 9.78
CA ASN A 78 2.41 2.76 10.26
C ASN A 78 1.72 1.77 11.19
N PHE A 79 2.24 0.55 11.34
CA PHE A 79 1.52 -0.52 12.04
C PHE A 79 1.05 -0.13 13.46
N LYS A 80 1.92 0.52 14.25
CA LYS A 80 1.57 0.99 15.61
C LYS A 80 0.48 2.05 15.57
N ARG A 81 0.62 3.04 14.68
CA ARG A 81 -0.38 4.11 14.48
C ARG A 81 -1.74 3.52 14.09
N TRP A 82 -1.75 2.60 13.13
CA TRP A 82 -2.94 1.91 12.64
C TRP A 82 -3.57 0.96 13.66
N THR A 83 -2.79 0.43 14.59
CA THR A 83 -3.30 -0.36 15.74
C THR A 83 -4.03 0.51 16.75
N ASN A 84 -3.55 1.73 16.96
CA ASN A 84 -4.11 2.69 17.90
C ASN A 84 -5.35 3.39 17.35
N TYR A 85 -5.51 3.46 16.04
CA TYR A 85 -6.70 4.02 15.42
C TYR A 85 -7.89 3.07 15.62
N LYS A 86 -8.78 3.40 16.57
CA LYS A 86 -9.91 2.53 16.97
C LYS A 86 -11.17 2.83 16.17
N LYS A 87 -12.04 1.81 16.06
CA LYS A 87 -13.38 1.91 15.46
C LYS A 87 -13.36 2.47 14.03
N TYR A 88 -12.47 1.93 13.19
CA TYR A 88 -12.38 2.33 11.80
C TYR A 88 -13.65 1.94 11.04
N LEU A 89 -14.36 2.92 10.49
CA LEU A 89 -15.58 2.70 9.72
C LEU A 89 -15.24 2.60 8.23
N TYR A 90 -15.65 1.50 7.62
CA TYR A 90 -15.60 1.34 6.17
C TYR A 90 -16.89 0.71 5.66
N LYS A 91 -17.53 1.37 4.68
CA LYS A 91 -18.91 1.06 4.26
C LYS A 91 -19.83 1.05 5.49
N ASN A 92 -20.38 -0.11 5.85
CA ASN A 92 -21.28 -0.30 7.01
C ASN A 92 -20.66 -1.17 8.11
N ILE A 93 -19.33 -1.31 8.10
CA ILE A 93 -18.58 -2.21 8.98
C ILE A 93 -17.63 -1.39 9.85
N ILE A 94 -17.72 -1.58 11.17
CA ILE A 94 -16.79 -0.98 12.13
C ILE A 94 -15.74 -2.03 12.51
N TYR A 95 -14.51 -1.75 12.12
CA TYR A 95 -13.34 -2.56 12.45
C TYR A 95 -12.70 -2.06 13.74
N THR A 96 -12.16 -2.99 14.53
CA THR A 96 -11.49 -2.65 15.79
C THR A 96 -10.33 -1.67 15.60
N ASN A 97 -9.59 -1.84 14.51
CA ASN A 97 -8.56 -0.90 14.08
C ASN A 97 -8.31 -0.99 12.57
N PHE A 98 -7.48 -0.10 12.04
CA PHE A 98 -7.20 -0.03 10.61
C PHE A 98 -6.48 -1.29 10.08
N ASN A 99 -5.60 -1.91 10.86
CA ASN A 99 -4.93 -3.15 10.45
C ASN A 99 -5.90 -4.31 10.22
N TYR A 100 -6.94 -4.43 11.05
CA TYR A 100 -8.00 -5.44 10.84
C TYR A 100 -8.83 -5.15 9.60
N PHE A 101 -9.11 -3.87 9.32
CA PHE A 101 -9.71 -3.47 8.06
C PHE A 101 -8.84 -3.88 6.87
N LEU A 102 -7.53 -3.60 6.89
CA LEU A 102 -6.64 -3.95 5.78
C LEU A 102 -6.61 -5.46 5.52
N LEU A 103 -6.61 -6.28 6.57
CA LEU A 103 -6.63 -7.74 6.44
C LEU A 103 -7.91 -8.23 5.76
N ASP A 104 -9.06 -7.67 6.15
CA ASP A 104 -10.35 -7.99 5.53
C ASP A 104 -10.42 -7.49 4.09
N PHE A 105 -9.90 -6.29 3.85
CA PHE A 105 -9.82 -5.70 2.52
C PHE A 105 -8.93 -6.50 1.57
N CYS A 106 -7.82 -7.09 2.05
CA CYS A 106 -7.02 -8.02 1.26
C CYS A 106 -7.81 -9.27 0.85
N ARG A 107 -8.68 -9.79 1.73
CA ARG A 107 -9.53 -10.95 1.41
C ARG A 107 -10.59 -10.60 0.36
N GLU A 108 -11.22 -9.44 0.49
CA GLU A 108 -12.19 -8.95 -0.51
C GLU A 108 -11.56 -8.80 -1.91
N ASN A 109 -10.25 -8.52 -2.00
CA ASN A 109 -9.53 -8.26 -3.26
C ASN A 109 -8.57 -9.40 -3.67
N ASN A 110 -8.63 -10.58 -3.03
CA ASN A 110 -7.73 -11.72 -3.30
C ASN A 110 -6.23 -11.38 -3.24
N SER A 111 -5.84 -10.45 -2.37
CA SER A 111 -4.48 -9.90 -2.26
C SER A 111 -3.66 -10.73 -1.26
N THR A 112 -3.31 -11.96 -1.65
CA THR A 112 -2.69 -12.95 -0.76
C THR A 112 -1.32 -12.50 -0.25
N ASN A 113 -0.48 -11.89 -1.09
CA ASN A 113 0.85 -11.45 -0.66
C ASN A 113 0.76 -10.33 0.39
N CYS A 114 -0.15 -9.38 0.17
CA CYS A 114 -0.41 -8.31 1.14
C CYS A 114 -1.00 -8.85 2.44
N SER A 115 -1.96 -9.79 2.34
CA SER A 115 -2.57 -10.47 3.50
C SER A 115 -1.51 -11.19 4.36
N ASN A 116 -0.55 -11.87 3.72
CA ASN A 116 0.52 -12.57 4.43
C ASN A 116 1.38 -11.61 5.25
N ILE A 117 1.82 -10.49 4.66
CA ILE A 117 2.58 -9.45 5.40
C ILE A 117 1.77 -8.95 6.59
N ILE A 118 0.52 -8.54 6.36
CA ILE A 118 -0.30 -7.95 7.43
C ILE A 118 -0.49 -8.96 8.57
N SER A 119 -0.71 -10.22 8.21
CA SER A 119 -0.86 -11.31 9.16
C SER A 119 0.41 -11.57 9.98
N GLU A 120 1.59 -11.50 9.38
CA GLU A 120 2.88 -11.61 10.08
C GLU A 120 3.03 -10.51 11.14
N TYR A 121 2.81 -9.25 10.78
CA TYR A 121 2.87 -8.14 11.74
C TYR A 121 1.86 -8.30 12.89
N LEU A 122 0.65 -8.80 12.61
CA LEU A 122 -0.34 -9.09 13.65
C LEU A 122 0.06 -10.26 14.55
N LYS A 123 0.77 -11.27 14.02
CA LYS A 123 1.30 -12.39 14.81
C LYS A 123 2.42 -11.91 15.74
N ASP A 124 3.37 -11.16 15.20
CA ASP A 124 4.55 -10.68 15.95
C ASP A 124 4.16 -9.74 17.10
N SER A 125 3.12 -8.94 16.89
CA SER A 125 2.56 -8.05 17.92
C SER A 125 1.64 -8.73 18.94
N ARG A 126 1.48 -10.05 18.87
CA ARG A 126 0.55 -10.86 19.70
C ARG A 126 -0.93 -10.45 19.56
N LEU A 127 -1.27 -9.66 18.55
CA LEU A 127 -2.64 -9.25 18.21
C LEU A 127 -3.41 -10.31 17.41
N SER A 128 -2.75 -11.41 17.05
CA SER A 128 -3.36 -12.58 16.38
C SER A 128 -4.23 -13.44 17.32
N LYS A 129 -4.12 -13.29 18.64
CA LYS A 129 -4.89 -14.10 19.59
C LYS A 129 -6.35 -13.64 19.67
N ASN A 130 -7.28 -14.58 19.44
CA ASN A 130 -8.74 -14.41 19.50
C ASN A 130 -9.34 -13.46 18.45
N GLN A 131 -8.77 -13.40 17.24
CA GLN A 131 -9.29 -12.56 16.14
C GLN A 131 -10.79 -12.80 15.87
N HIS A 132 -11.25 -14.05 15.89
CA HIS A 132 -12.67 -14.39 15.67
C HIS A 132 -13.64 -13.72 16.67
N LYS A 133 -13.18 -13.29 17.85
CA LYS A 133 -13.99 -12.56 18.85
C LYS A 133 -13.86 -11.04 18.77
N LYS A 134 -12.90 -10.51 17.99
CA LYS A 134 -12.41 -9.12 18.11
C LYS A 134 -12.52 -8.28 16.85
N ASN A 135 -13.02 -8.80 15.73
CA ASN A 135 -12.70 -8.19 14.45
C ASN A 135 -13.69 -7.13 13.95
N VAL A 136 -14.99 -7.31 14.19
CA VAL A 136 -16.00 -6.53 13.47
C VAL A 136 -17.27 -6.37 14.29
N VAL A 137 -17.75 -5.13 14.39
CA VAL A 137 -19.15 -4.82 14.75
C VAL A 137 -19.85 -4.34 13.47
N ARG A 138 -20.87 -5.07 13.01
CA ARG A 138 -21.73 -4.62 11.91
C ARG A 138 -22.83 -3.73 12.49
N ASN A 139 -22.95 -2.51 11.99
CA ASN A 139 -24.08 -1.65 12.35
C ASN A 139 -25.25 -2.01 11.42
N ILE A 140 -26.22 -2.79 11.93
CA ILE A 140 -27.45 -3.09 11.22
C ILE A 140 -28.36 -1.86 11.39
N LYS A 141 -28.24 -0.89 10.48
CA LYS A 141 -29.27 0.16 10.38
C LYS A 141 -30.52 -0.48 9.78
N TRP A 142 -31.56 -0.61 10.60
CA TRP A 142 -32.90 -0.90 10.12
C TRP A 142 -33.35 0.31 9.28
N THR A 143 -33.60 0.08 7.99
CA THR A 143 -34.30 1.03 7.12
C THR A 143 -35.80 0.89 7.36
N ASN A 144 -36.47 1.99 7.71
CA ASN A 144 -37.94 2.08 7.72
C ASN A 144 -38.48 2.08 6.29
#